data_AF-A0A2U3D6D2-F1
#
_entry.id   AF-A0A2U3D6D2-F1
#
_cell.length_a   1.000
_cell.length_b   1.000
_cell.length_c   1.000
_cell.angle_alpha   90.00
_cell.angle_beta   90.00
_cell.angle_gamma   90.00
#
_symmetry.space_group_name_H-M   'P 1'
#
loop_
_entity.id
_entity.type
_entity.pdbx_description
1 polymer ?
#
loop_
_entity_poly.entity_id
_entity_poly.type
_entity_poly.pdbx_seq_one_letter_code
_entity_poly.pdbx_strand_id
1 'polypeptide(L)' 'MKKPHPCGANEWQIIRMGMDIRIKCVQCGRSVLLTRREFERSLKKILGAVED' A
#
# COMPACT_ATOMS: atom_id res chain seq x y z
N MET A 1 1.88 4.84 -3.68
CA MET A 1 2.78 4.04 -4.56
C MET A 1 3.40 4.95 -5.62
N LYS A 2 4.47 4.52 -6.31
CA LYS A 2 5.04 5.28 -7.44
C LYS A 2 4.04 5.49 -8.59
N LYS A 3 3.18 4.51 -8.85
CA LYS A 3 2.06 4.68 -9.79
C LYS A 3 0.90 5.39 -9.08
N PRO A 4 0.31 6.43 -9.70
CA PRO A 4 -0.87 7.08 -9.15
C PRO A 4 -2.04 6.09 -9.16
N HIS A 5 -2.79 6.06 -8.06
CA HIS A 5 -4.01 5.27 -8.00
C HIS A 5 -5.15 6.00 -8.75
N PRO A 6 -6.01 5.28 -9.50
CA PRO A 6 -7.11 5.89 -10.27
C PRO A 6 -8.10 6.74 -9.47
N CYS A 7 -8.17 6.63 -8.13
CA CYS A 7 -9.01 7.52 -7.32
C CYS A 7 -8.35 8.87 -6.96
N GLY A 8 -7.13 9.14 -7.44
CA GLY A 8 -6.39 10.37 -7.13
C GLY A 8 -5.63 10.35 -5.81
N ALA A 9 -6.02 9.47 -4.87
CA ALA A 9 -5.34 9.32 -3.58
C ALA A 9 -4.19 8.31 -3.64
N ASN A 10 -3.02 8.68 -3.14
CA ASN A 10 -1.83 7.82 -3.11
C ASN A 10 -1.54 7.22 -1.73
N GLU A 11 -2.49 7.31 -0.83
CA GLU A 11 -2.44 6.77 0.52
C GLU A 11 -2.98 5.35 0.56
N TRP A 12 -2.16 4.47 1.11
CA TRP A 12 -2.43 3.05 1.21
C TRP A 12 -2.21 2.61 2.65
N GLN A 13 -3.18 1.90 3.20
CA GLN A 13 -3.07 1.24 4.48
C GLN A 13 -2.69 -0.22 4.26
N ILE A 14 -1.71 -0.70 5.02
CA ILE A 14 -1.31 -2.10 4.96
C ILE A 14 -2.25 -2.87 5.88
N ILE A 15 -2.97 -3.84 5.32
CA ILE A 15 -3.96 -4.65 6.03
C ILE A 15 -3.33 -5.97 6.49
N ARG A 16 -2.41 -6.53 5.68
CA ARG A 16 -1.73 -7.79 5.95
C ARG A 16 -0.29 -7.70 5.51
N MET A 17 0.63 -8.11 6.37
CA MET A 17 2.03 -8.34 6.05
C MET A 17 2.36 -9.83 6.12
N GLY A 18 3.15 -10.33 5.17
CA GLY A 18 3.49 -11.74 5.03
C GLY A 18 4.28 -11.99 3.75
N MET A 19 4.10 -13.17 3.14
CA MET A 19 4.63 -13.47 1.79
C MET A 19 4.02 -12.54 0.74
N ASP A 20 2.71 -12.34 0.85
CA ASP A 20 1.93 -11.35 0.09
C ASP A 20 1.49 -10.22 1.02
N ILE A 21 1.68 -8.99 0.55
CA ILE A 21 1.29 -7.78 1.24
C ILE A 21 -0.03 -7.31 0.65
N ARG A 22 -1.07 -7.30 1.48
CA ARG A 22 -2.37 -6.72 1.10
C ARG A 22 -2.41 -5.28 1.55
N ILE A 23 -2.61 -4.39 0.59
CA ILE A 23 -2.80 -2.96 0.85
C ILE A 23 -4.20 -2.53 0.42
N LYS A 24 -4.78 -1.61 1.18
CA LYS A 24 -6.10 -1.03 0.91
C LYS A 24 -5.95 0.47 0.71
N CYS A 25 -6.56 0.99 -0.34
CA CYS A 25 -6.65 2.44 -0.51
C CYS A 25 -7.57 3.02 0.56
N VAL A 26 -7.10 4.04 1.27
CA VAL A 26 -7.86 4.68 2.37
C VAL A 26 -9.08 5.44 1.84
N GLN A 27 -9.00 5.95 0.60
CA GLN A 27 -10.05 6.78 0.02
C GLN A 27 -11.16 6.00 -0.70
N CYS A 28 -10.81 4.98 -1.49
CA CYS A 28 -11.83 4.20 -2.24
C CYS A 28 -12.05 2.79 -1.69
N GLY A 29 -11.29 2.36 -0.69
CA GLY A 29 -11.42 1.03 -0.10
C GLY A 29 -10.94 -0.14 -0.97
N ARG A 30 -10.41 0.12 -2.18
CA ARG A 30 -9.88 -0.93 -3.07
C ARG A 30 -8.68 -1.62 -2.43
N SER A 31 -8.74 -2.94 -2.32
CA SER A 31 -7.62 -3.77 -1.88
C SER A 31 -6.83 -4.33 -3.05
N VAL A 32 -5.51 -4.27 -2.98
CA VAL A 32 -4.59 -4.87 -3.95
C VAL A 32 -3.67 -5.83 -3.20
N LEU A 33 -3.47 -7.02 -3.78
CA LEU A 33 -2.47 -7.97 -3.30
C LEU A 33 -1.18 -7.72 -4.09
N LEU A 34 -0.08 -7.48 -3.38
CA LEU A 34 1.24 -7.31 -3.98
C LEU A 34 2.19 -8.32 -3.34
N THR A 35 3.09 -8.88 -4.12
CA THR A 35 4.21 -9.62 -3.55
C THR A 35 5.15 -8.64 -2.85
N ARG A 36 5.92 -9.14 -1.87
CA ARG A 36 6.88 -8.29 -1.12
C ARG A 36 7.81 -7.50 -2.03
N ARG A 37 8.35 -8.14 -3.08
CA ARG A 37 9.29 -7.53 -4.04
C ARG A 37 8.66 -6.37 -4.82
N GLU A 38 7.41 -6.54 -5.26
CA GLU A 38 6.67 -5.49 -5.97
C GLU A 38 6.30 -4.32 -5.05
N PHE A 39 5.96 -4.62 -3.80
CA PHE A 39 5.66 -3.62 -2.78
C PHE A 39 6.90 -2.76 -2.45
N GLU A 40 8.06 -3.39 -2.23
CA GLU A 40 9.32 -2.68 -1.97
C GLU A 40 9.73 -1.77 -3.15
N ARG A 41 9.52 -2.22 -4.39
CA ARG A 41 9.81 -1.42 -5.60
C ARG A 41 8.83 -0.25 -5.78
N SER A 42 7.58 -0.43 -5.38
CA SER A 42 6.49 0.53 -5.53
C SER A 42 6.37 1.52 -4.36
N LEU A 43 7.04 1.23 -3.25
CA LEU A 43 7.21 2.09 -2.10
C LEU A 43 7.96 3.37 -2.53
N LYS A 44 7.39 4.52 -2.18
CA LYS A 44 7.98 5.85 -2.45
C LYS A 44 8.34 6.56 -1.15
N LYS A 45 7.42 6.56 -0.19
CA LYS A 45 7.57 7.16 1.13
C LYS A 45 6.62 6.46 2.10
N ILE A 46 7.05 6.28 3.34
CA ILE A 46 6.22 5.79 4.45
C ILE A 46 5.66 7.03 5.16
N LEU A 47 4.35 7.11 5.34
CA LEU A 47 3.66 8.29 5.91
C LEU A 47 3.41 8.18 7.42
N GLY A 48 3.54 6.98 7.98
CA GLY A 48 3.48 6.71 9.41
C GLY A 48 3.90 5.28 9.69
N ALA A 49 4.70 5.08 10.73
CA ALA A 49 4.83 3.78 11.38
C ALA A 49 3.77 3.74 12.47
N VAL A 50 2.97 2.68 12.54
CA VAL A 50 2.18 2.43 13.74
C VAL A 50 3.17 1.89 14.75
N GLU A 51 3.49 2.70 15.76
CA GLU A 51 4.18 2.23 16.96
C GLU A 51 3.22 1.33 17.74
N ASP A 52 3.72 0.18 18.19
CA ASP A 52 2.99 -0.88 18.91
C ASP A 52 2.62 -0.45 20.33
#